data_AF-A0A6L3ML38-F1
#
_entry.id   AF-A0A6L3ML38-F1
#
_cell.length_a   1.000
_cell.length_b   1.000
_cell.length_c   1.000
_cell.angle_alpha   90.00
_cell.angle_beta   90.00
_cell.angle_gamma   90.00
#
_symmetry.space_group_name_H-M   'P 1'
#
loop_
_entity.id
_entity.type
_entity.pdbx_description
1 polymer ?
#
loop_
_entity_poly.entity_id
_entity_poly.type
_entity_poly.pdbx_seq_one_letter_code
_entity_poly.pdbx_strand_id
1 'polypeptide(L)'
;MGAVQGSMLLIYTVIAIVALIVMIARFKIYPFLVLIIVSLGLGLVVGMPMDKIVKSFETGNGNTLGHIAVVVGLGTMLGKMMAESGGAE
;
A
#
# COMPACT_ATOMS: atom_id res chain seq x y z
N MET A 1 18.60 11.06 20.07
CA MET A 1 18.41 9.97 19.10
C MET A 1 18.28 8.66 19.86
N GLY A 2 17.16 8.47 20.55
CA GLY A 2 16.88 7.20 21.22
C GLY A 2 16.35 6.25 20.16
N ALA A 3 17.02 5.12 19.98
CA ALA A 3 16.45 4.00 19.25
C ALA A 3 15.07 3.73 19.88
N VAL A 4 14.02 3.90 19.09
CA VAL A 4 12.69 3.45 19.48
C VAL A 4 12.81 1.95 19.70
N GLN A 5 12.88 1.53 20.97
CA GLN A 5 13.04 0.15 21.40
C GLN A 5 11.99 -0.70 20.67
N GLY A 6 12.38 -1.83 20.07
CA GLY A 6 11.59 -2.53 19.04
C GLY A 6 10.10 -2.79 19.32
N SER A 7 9.68 -2.82 20.59
CA SER A 7 8.28 -2.85 21.01
C SER A 7 7.47 -1.62 20.59
N MET A 8 8.04 -0.42 20.65
CA MET A 8 7.34 0.82 20.31
C MET A 8 7.20 0.99 18.78
N LEU A 9 8.11 0.42 17.98
CA LEU A 9 7.95 0.35 16.52
C LEU A 9 6.75 -0.51 16.12
N LEU A 10 6.54 -1.64 16.79
CA LEU A 10 5.36 -2.49 16.56
C LEU A 10 4.07 -1.73 16.89
N ILE A 11 4.05 -0.95 17.98
CA ILE A 11 2.90 -0.13 18.35
C ILE A 11 2.61 0.91 17.25
N TYR A 12 3.61 1.66 16.79
CA TYR A 12 3.43 2.61 15.69
C TYR A 12 2.97 1.94 14.40
N THR A 13 3.47 0.74 14.12
CA THR A 13 3.08 -0.05 12.95
C THR A 13 1.61 -0.46 13.03
N VAL A 14 1.16 -0.96 14.19
CA VAL A 14 -0.24 -1.32 14.42
C VAL A 14 -1.14 -0.09 14.28
N ILE A 15 -0.74 1.04 14.85
CA ILE A 15 -1.48 2.31 14.71
C ILE A 15 -1.58 2.72 13.24
N ALA A 16 -0.50 2.61 12.46
CA ALA A 16 -0.49 2.92 11.04
C ALA A 16 -1.44 1.99 10.26
N ILE A 17 -1.44 0.68 10.54
CA ILE A 17 -2.36 -0.29 9.91
C ILE A 17 -3.82 0.07 10.23
N VAL A 18 -4.13 0.37 11.48
CA VAL A 18 -5.48 0.78 11.89
C VAL A 18 -5.89 2.06 11.17
N ALA A 19 -5.01 3.07 11.12
CA ALA A 19 -5.26 4.32 10.40
C ALA A 19 -5.52 4.07 8.90
N LEU A 20 -4.73 3.20 8.28
CA LEU A 20 -4.88 2.78 6.88
C LEU A 20 -6.26 2.15 6.66
N ILE A 21 -6.64 1.15 7.46
CA ILE A 21 -7.92 0.46 7.36
C ILE A 21 -9.08 1.44 7.56
N VAL A 22 -9.02 2.31 8.56
CA VAL A 22 -10.06 3.31 8.83
C VAL A 22 -10.19 4.30 7.68
N MET A 23 -9.07 4.77 7.13
CA MET A 23 -9.08 5.73 6.02
C MET A 23 -9.64 5.14 4.73
N ILE A 24 -9.38 3.85 4.45
CA ILE A 24 -10.00 3.15 3.31
C ILE A 24 -11.47 2.85 3.59
N ALA A 25 -11.79 2.19 4.71
CA ALA A 25 -13.11 1.65 4.97
C ALA A 25 -14.14 2.72 5.37
N ARG A 26 -13.74 3.70 6.20
CA ARG A 26 -14.64 4.73 6.73
C ARG A 26 -14.71 5.95 5.83
N PHE A 27 -13.55 6.44 5.38
CA PHE A 27 -13.43 7.66 4.57
C PHE A 27 -13.51 7.41 3.06
N LYS A 28 -13.59 6.14 2.62
CA LYS A 28 -13.69 5.75 1.20
C LYS A 28 -12.59 6.37 0.33
N ILE A 29 -11.40 6.56 0.89
CA ILE A 29 -10.25 7.08 0.13
C ILE A 29 -9.62 5.91 -0.64
N TYR A 30 -9.15 6.19 -1.87
CA TYR A 30 -8.48 5.20 -2.70
C TYR A 30 -7.28 4.57 -1.98
N PRO A 31 -7.17 3.22 -1.93
CA PRO A 31 -6.14 2.52 -1.16
C PRO A 31 -4.72 2.99 -1.44
N PHE A 32 -4.40 3.26 -2.69
CA PHE A 32 -3.08 3.71 -3.11
C PHE A 32 -2.69 5.06 -2.49
N LEU A 33 -3.63 6.00 -2.45
CA LEU A 33 -3.42 7.32 -1.86
C LEU A 33 -3.24 7.20 -0.34
N VAL A 34 -4.06 6.38 0.31
CA VAL A 34 -3.95 6.10 1.75
C VAL A 34 -2.59 5.48 2.08
N LEU A 35 -2.14 4.51 1.29
CA LEU A 35 -0.85 3.85 1.47
C LEU A 35 0.30 4.88 1.44
N ILE A 36 0.31 5.79 0.46
CA ILE A 36 1.33 6.85 0.38
C ILE A 36 1.33 7.71 1.65
N ILE A 37 0.16 8.21 2.04
CA ILE A 37 0.03 9.14 3.18
C ILE A 37 0.45 8.45 4.48
N VAL A 38 -0.02 7.22 4.71
CA VAL A 38 0.26 6.48 5.95
C VAL A 38 1.71 5.99 6.00
N SER A 39 2.27 5.49 4.90
CA SER A 39 3.68 5.05 4.86
C SER A 39 4.65 6.21 5.04
N LEU A 40 4.39 7.37 4.39
CA LEU A 40 5.19 8.57 4.60
C LEU A 40 5.04 9.08 6.04
N GLY A 41 3.80 9.15 6.55
CA GLY A 41 3.52 9.58 7.93
C GLY A 41 4.23 8.70 8.97
N LEU A 42 4.17 7.37 8.82
CA LEU A 42 4.86 6.44 9.70
C LEU A 42 6.39 6.63 9.63
N GLY A 43 6.94 6.75 8.42
CA GLY A 43 8.38 6.97 8.24
C GLY A 43 8.88 8.24 8.92
N LEU A 44 8.10 9.32 8.85
CA LEU A 44 8.40 10.59 9.52
C LEU A 44 8.31 10.46 11.05
N VAL A 45 7.28 9.79 11.58
CA VAL A 45 7.11 9.57 13.03
C VAL A 45 8.24 8.72 13.61
N VAL A 46 8.72 7.74 12.86
CA VAL A 46 9.85 6.88 13.26
C VAL A 46 11.20 7.59 13.11
N GLY A 47 11.24 8.76 12.45
CA GLY A 47 12.47 9.53 12.24
C GLY A 47 13.41 8.93 11.19
N MET A 48 12.87 8.19 10.22
CA MET A 48 13.67 7.68 9.10
C MET A 48 14.07 8.81 8.16
N PRO A 49 15.28 8.77 7.57
CA PRO A 49 15.66 9.74 6.54
C PRO A 49 14.78 9.56 5.29
N MET A 50 14.43 10.67 4.64
CA MET A 50 13.46 10.70 3.53
C MET A 50 13.80 9.69 2.41
N ASP A 51 15.07 9.61 2.00
CA ASP A 51 15.55 8.63 1.03
C ASP A 51 15.21 7.18 1.40
N LYS A 52 15.33 6.82 2.69
CA LYS A 52 14.99 5.47 3.14
C LYS A 52 13.48 5.24 3.15
N ILE A 53 12.69 6.25 3.49
CA ILE A 53 11.22 6.14 3.48
C ILE A 53 10.73 5.83 2.07
N VAL A 54 11.16 6.63 1.09
CA VAL A 54 10.78 6.46 -0.33
C VAL A 54 11.23 5.10 -0.84
N LYS A 55 12.50 4.73 -0.59
CA LYS A 55 13.04 3.45 -1.03
C LYS A 55 12.31 2.25 -0.40
N SER A 56 11.95 2.33 0.88
CA SER A 56 11.17 1.29 1.57
C SER A 56 9.74 1.20 1.01
N PHE A 57 9.11 2.34 0.70
CA PHE A 57 7.79 2.37 0.05
C PHE A 57 7.86 1.75 -1.35
N GLU A 58 8.80 2.16 -2.19
CA GLU A 58 8.99 1.61 -3.55
C GLU A 58 9.29 0.12 -3.51
N THR A 59 10.15 -0.33 -2.60
CA THR A 59 10.51 -1.75 -2.48
C THR A 59 9.33 -2.58 -2.00
N GLY A 60 8.60 -2.14 -0.96
CA GLY A 60 7.49 -2.90 -0.40
C GLY A 60 6.24 -2.86 -1.28
N ASN A 61 5.73 -1.66 -1.52
CA ASN A 61 4.52 -1.44 -2.29
C ASN A 61 4.76 -1.76 -3.77
N GLY A 62 5.87 -1.29 -4.35
CA GLY A 62 6.18 -1.51 -5.77
C GLY A 62 6.39 -2.98 -6.14
N ASN A 63 7.01 -3.78 -5.27
CA ASN A 63 7.12 -5.23 -5.51
C ASN A 63 5.75 -5.92 -5.51
N THR A 64 4.90 -5.55 -4.55
CA THR A 64 3.52 -6.08 -4.45
C THR A 64 2.68 -5.66 -5.65
N LEU A 65 2.71 -4.37 -6.01
CA LEU A 65 2.02 -3.83 -7.17
C LEU A 65 2.54 -4.38 -8.48
N GLY A 66 3.86 -4.60 -8.62
CA GLY A 66 4.42 -5.20 -9.83
C GLY A 66 3.84 -6.59 -10.08
N HIS A 67 3.74 -7.41 -9.03
CA HIS A 67 3.15 -8.75 -9.13
C HIS A 67 1.65 -8.68 -9.45
N ILE A 68 0.90 -7.84 -8.73
CA ILE A 68 -0.55 -7.68 -8.93
C ILE A 68 -0.85 -7.04 -10.29
N ALA A 69 -0.03 -6.10 -10.77
CA ALA A 69 -0.26 -5.39 -12.03
C ALA A 69 -0.24 -6.31 -13.24
N VAL A 70 0.64 -7.33 -13.25
CA VAL A 70 0.65 -8.31 -14.34
C VAL A 70 -0.62 -9.15 -14.31
N VAL A 71 -0.99 -9.68 -13.15
CA VAL A 71 -2.19 -10.53 -13.00
C VAL A 71 -3.47 -9.75 -13.33
N VAL A 72 -3.61 -8.54 -12.79
CA VAL A 72 -4.76 -7.67 -13.06
C VAL A 72 -4.75 -7.18 -14.51
N GLY A 73 -3.59 -6.83 -15.07
CA GLY A 73 -3.47 -6.41 -16.46
C GLY A 73 -3.90 -7.49 -17.45
N LEU A 74 -3.34 -8.69 -17.34
CA LEU A 74 -3.74 -9.82 -18.19
C LEU A 74 -5.19 -10.24 -17.93
N GLY A 75 -5.62 -10.28 -16.67
CA GLY A 75 -7.00 -10.63 -16.31
C GLY A 75 -8.03 -9.64 -16.86
N THR A 76 -7.73 -8.33 -16.86
CA THR A 76 -8.61 -7.31 -17.43
C THR A 76 -8.66 -7.37 -18.97
N MET A 77 -7.53 -7.66 -19.63
CA MET A 77 -7.50 -7.91 -21.08
C MET A 77 -8.35 -9.13 -21.46
N LEU A 78 -8.15 -10.26 -20.78
CA LEU A 78 -8.95 -11.47 -21.00
C LEU A 78 -10.42 -11.25 -20.68
N GLY A 79 -10.73 -10.57 -19.57
CA GLY A 79 -12.11 -10.24 -19.19
C GLY A 79 -12.82 -9.39 -20.25
N LYS A 80 -12.12 -8.40 -20.83
CA LYS A 80 -12.66 -7.58 -21.93
C LYS A 80 -12.89 -8.42 -23.20
N MET A 81 -11.94 -9.28 -23.56
CA MET A 81 -12.10 -10.20 -24.69
C MET A 81 -13.28 -11.16 -24.50
N MET A 82 -13.51 -11.66 -23.29
CA MET A 82 -14.67 -12.51 -22.98
C MET A 82 -15.99 -11.74 -23.03
N ALA A 83 -16.03 -10.52 -22.49
CA ALA A 83 -17.21 -9.67 -22.53
C ALA A 83 -17.62 -9.28 -23.96
N GLU A 84 -16.65 -9.04 -24.85
CA GLU A 84 -16.90 -8.68 -26.25
C GLU A 84 -17.22 -9.90 -27.13
N SER A 85 -16.76 -11.10 -26.77
CA SER A 85 -17.01 -12.33 -27.54
C SER A 85 -18.29 -13.07 -27.15
N GLY A 86 -19.04 -12.57 -26.16
CA GLY A 86 -20.25 -13.24 -25.66
C GLY A 86 -19.98 -14.51 -24.86
N GLY A 87 -18.71 -14.82 -24.54
CA GLY A 87 -18.32 -15.98 -23.74
C GLY A 87 -18.39 -15.76 -22.22
N ALA A 88 -18.86 -14.58 -21.78
CA ALA A 88 -18.99 -14.20 -20.38
C ALA A 88 -20.44 -14.26 -19.84
N GLU A 89 -21.42 -14.57 -20.70
CA GLU A 89 -22.79 -14.94 -20.30
C GLU A 89 -22.90 -16.43 -19.94
#